data_AF-A0AB34FUI0-F1
#
_entry.id   AF-A0AB34FUI0-F1
#
_cell.length_a   1.000
_cell.length_b   1.000
_cell.length_c   1.000
_cell.angle_alpha   90.00
_cell.angle_beta   90.00
_cell.angle_gamma   90.00
#
_symmetry.space_group_name_H-M   'P 1'
#
loop_
_entity.id
_entity.type
_entity.pdbx_description
1 polymer ?
#
loop_
_entity_poly.entity_id
_entity_poly.type
_entity_poly.pdbx_seq_one_letter_code
_entity_poly.pdbx_strand_id
1 'polypeptide(L)'
;MGLPEIAERYFRETISAQILSILFEFKIKEKAGYFYLDNAANNNTAIETIADKLSFEPKARRRRYFGHIINLVAKAILFGKGCEAFEADIQAQKLAEAKHKL
;
A
#
# COMPACT_ATOMS: atom_id res chain seq x y z
N MET A 1 -6.18 2.92 -20.32
CA MET A 1 -5.14 2.31 -19.46
C MET A 1 -5.86 1.66 -18.30
N GLY A 2 -6.23 0.39 -18.44
CA GLY A 2 -6.84 -0.39 -17.35
C GLY A 2 -5.74 -1.06 -16.54
N LEU A 3 -5.79 -0.95 -15.22
CA LEU A 3 -5.00 -1.81 -14.36
C LEU A 3 -5.61 -3.22 -14.44
N PRO A 4 -4.79 -4.28 -14.58
CA PRO A 4 -5.32 -5.63 -14.54
C PRO A 4 -6.11 -5.82 -13.26
N GLU A 5 -7.37 -6.23 -13.40
CA GLU A 5 -8.18 -6.66 -12.27
C GLU A 5 -7.54 -7.91 -11.69
N ILE A 6 -7.14 -7.84 -10.42
CA ILE A 6 -6.56 -8.97 -9.70
C ILE A 6 -7.72 -9.89 -9.34
N ALA A 7 -8.16 -10.69 -10.32
CA ALA A 7 -8.94 -11.88 -10.07
C ALA A 7 -8.04 -12.86 -9.29
N GLU A 8 -8.55 -13.39 -8.18
CA GLU A 8 -7.87 -14.31 -7.27
C GLU A 8 -6.97 -13.68 -6.20
N ARG A 9 -7.67 -12.99 -5.29
CA ARG A 9 -7.45 -13.02 -3.84
C ARG A 9 -6.66 -14.26 -3.35
N TYR A 10 -5.43 -14.01 -2.88
CA TYR A 10 -4.54 -14.90 -2.10
C TYR A 10 -3.81 -16.04 -2.82
N PHE A 11 -2.91 -15.73 -3.75
CA PHE A 11 -1.61 -16.40 -3.68
C PHE A 11 -0.71 -15.59 -2.75
N ARG A 12 0.08 -16.25 -1.90
CA ARG A 12 0.96 -15.67 -0.87
C ARG A 12 2.16 -14.91 -1.48
N GLU A 13 1.95 -14.21 -2.57
CA GLU A 13 2.96 -13.35 -3.16
C GLU A 13 3.03 -12.07 -2.35
N THR A 14 4.23 -11.75 -1.91
CA THR A 14 4.53 -10.50 -1.23
C THR A 14 4.23 -9.34 -2.19
N ILE A 15 3.82 -8.18 -1.66
CA ILE A 15 3.60 -6.95 -2.45
C ILE A 15 4.79 -6.66 -3.38
N SER A 16 6.01 -6.93 -2.89
CA SER A 16 7.23 -6.84 -3.68
C SER A 16 7.29 -7.77 -4.89
N ALA A 17 6.84 -9.02 -4.76
CA ALA A 17 6.85 -9.98 -5.86
C ALA A 17 5.92 -9.54 -6.99
N GLN A 18 4.72 -9.08 -6.66
CA GLN A 18 3.76 -8.58 -7.64
C GLN A 18 4.28 -7.33 -8.36
N ILE A 19 4.82 -6.35 -7.61
CA ILE A 19 5.39 -5.14 -8.21
C ILE A 19 6.55 -5.49 -9.14
N LEU A 20 7.46 -6.39 -8.73
CA LEU A 20 8.58 -6.82 -9.56
C LEU A 20 8.10 -7.52 -10.84
N SER A 21 7.10 -8.40 -10.73
CA SER A 21 6.49 -9.08 -11.88
C SER A 21 6.02 -8.05 -12.92
N ILE A 22 5.26 -7.04 -12.50
CA ILE A 22 4.80 -5.95 -13.37
C ILE A 22 5.98 -5.16 -13.95
N LEU A 23 6.98 -4.80 -13.15
CA LEU A 23 8.14 -4.04 -13.63
C LEU A 23 8.93 -4.81 -14.72
N PHE A 24 9.02 -6.13 -14.59
CA PHE A 24 9.68 -7.00 -15.56
C PHE A 24 8.83 -7.26 -16.80
N GLU A 25 7.55 -7.59 -16.63
CA GLU A 25 6.60 -7.85 -17.72
C GLU A 25 6.51 -6.66 -18.67
N PHE A 26 6.37 -5.46 -18.10
CA PHE A 26 6.28 -4.21 -18.87
C PHE A 26 7.65 -3.64 -19.27
N LYS A 27 8.76 -4.30 -18.90
CA LYS A 27 10.15 -3.85 -19.19
C LYS A 27 10.43 -2.40 -18.76
N ILE A 28 9.85 -1.99 -17.64
CA ILE A 28 9.95 -0.62 -17.09
C ILE A 28 10.83 -0.53 -15.84
N LYS A 29 11.49 -1.62 -15.43
CA LYS A 29 12.38 -1.64 -14.25
C LYS A 29 13.39 -0.47 -14.22
N GLU A 30 14.01 -0.15 -15.35
CA GLU A 30 15.01 0.93 -15.46
C GLU A 30 14.37 2.33 -15.44
N LYS A 31 13.06 2.42 -15.65
CA LYS A 31 12.28 3.66 -15.62
C LYS A 31 11.66 3.92 -14.24
N ALA A 32 11.74 2.97 -13.32
CA ALA A 32 11.19 3.11 -11.98
C ALA A 32 12.03 4.08 -11.13
N GLY A 33 11.59 5.33 -11.05
CA GLY A 33 12.29 6.40 -10.34
C GLY A 33 11.99 6.44 -8.83
N TYR A 34 10.72 6.62 -8.45
CA TYR A 34 10.30 6.77 -7.06
C TYR A 34 9.04 5.95 -6.77
N PHE A 35 8.94 5.46 -5.54
CA PHE A 35 7.79 4.70 -5.04
C PHE A 35 7.03 5.54 -4.02
N TYR A 36 5.78 5.87 -4.33
CA TYR A 36 4.86 6.53 -3.39
C TYR A 36 4.04 5.47 -2.67
N LEU A 37 4.33 5.27 -1.38
CA LEU A 37 3.70 4.24 -0.56
C LEU A 37 3.07 4.90 0.67
N ASP A 38 2.00 4.31 1.21
CA ASP A 38 1.48 4.74 2.51
C ASP A 38 2.43 4.35 3.66
N ASN A 39 2.03 4.68 4.90
CA ASN A 39 2.83 4.38 6.09
C ASN A 39 2.49 3.02 6.72
N ALA A 40 2.13 2.01 5.92
CA ALA A 40 1.95 0.65 6.41
C ALA A 40 3.30 -0.06 6.56
N ALA A 41 3.46 -0.86 7.63
CA ALA A 41 4.71 -1.54 7.92
C ALA A 41 5.10 -2.57 6.84
N ASN A 42 4.12 -3.24 6.24
CA ASN A 42 4.32 -4.17 5.11
C ASN A 42 4.99 -3.49 3.89
N ASN A 43 4.75 -2.19 3.68
CA ASN A 43 5.36 -1.41 2.61
C ASN A 43 6.83 -1.08 2.89
N ASN A 44 7.28 -1.14 4.16
CA ASN A 44 8.70 -1.08 4.51
C ASN A 44 9.41 -2.34 4.00
N THR A 45 8.92 -3.51 4.36
CA THR A 45 9.50 -4.79 3.92
C THR A 45 9.43 -4.95 2.40
N ALA A 46 8.34 -4.50 1.78
CA ALA A 46 8.20 -4.58 0.33
C ALA A 46 9.22 -3.70 -0.41
N ILE A 47 9.45 -2.45 0.05
CA ILE A 47 10.41 -1.57 -0.64
C ILE A 47 11.86 -2.05 -0.47
N GLU A 48 12.22 -2.61 0.69
CA GLU A 48 13.52 -3.22 0.93
C GLU A 48 13.74 -4.39 -0.05
N THR A 49 12.73 -5.25 -0.16
CA THR A 49 12.78 -6.39 -1.08
C THR A 49 12.92 -5.95 -2.54
N ILE A 50 12.22 -4.90 -2.96
CA ILE A 50 12.32 -4.36 -4.33
C ILE A 50 13.69 -3.70 -4.56
N ALA A 51 14.18 -2.97 -3.57
CA ALA A 51 15.49 -2.30 -3.58
C ALA A 51 16.63 -3.30 -3.78
N ASP A 52 16.60 -4.44 -3.09
CA ASP A 52 17.58 -5.50 -3.25
C ASP A 52 17.58 -6.05 -4.68
N LYS A 53 16.39 -6.31 -5.25
CA LYS A 53 16.27 -6.85 -6.62
C LYS A 53 16.69 -5.86 -7.70
N LEU A 54 16.46 -4.57 -7.47
CA LEU A 54 16.73 -3.50 -8.46
C LEU A 54 18.00 -2.70 -8.15
N SER A 55 18.76 -3.09 -7.13
CA SER A 55 20.03 -2.49 -6.71
C SER A 55 19.96 -0.97 -6.50
N PHE A 56 19.01 -0.51 -5.67
CA PHE A 56 18.93 0.89 -5.26
C PHE A 56 18.78 1.06 -3.75
N GLU A 57 19.08 2.25 -3.25
CA GLU A 57 18.89 2.56 -1.83
C GLU A 57 17.40 2.82 -1.50
N PRO A 58 16.73 1.99 -0.69
CA PRO A 58 15.28 2.05 -0.50
C PRO A 58 14.79 3.39 0.06
N LYS A 59 15.56 3.99 0.99
CA LYS A 59 15.23 5.29 1.59
C LYS A 59 15.34 6.45 0.61
N ALA A 60 16.23 6.36 -0.37
CA ALA A 60 16.44 7.43 -1.36
C ALA A 60 15.28 7.53 -2.35
N ARG A 61 14.62 6.40 -2.65
CA ARG A 61 13.56 6.32 -3.67
C ARG A 61 12.15 6.15 -3.11
N ARG A 62 12.00 6.01 -1.79
CA ARG A 62 10.68 5.96 -1.15
C ARG A 62 10.16 7.36 -0.82
N ARG A 63 8.94 7.63 -1.26
CA ARG A 63 8.13 8.77 -0.83
C ARG A 63 6.89 8.28 -0.09
N ARG A 64 6.47 9.03 0.93
CA ARG A 64 5.20 8.76 1.60
C ARG A 64 4.07 9.39 0.79
N TYR A 65 2.98 8.66 0.62
CA TYR A 65 1.80 9.18 -0.06
C TYR A 65 1.21 10.35 0.74
N PHE A 66 1.32 11.56 0.20
CA PHE A 66 0.90 12.78 0.89
C PHE A 66 -0.59 12.78 1.25
N GLY A 67 -1.42 12.14 0.41
CA GLY A 67 -2.85 11.96 0.70
C GLY A 67 -3.11 11.19 1.99
N HIS A 68 -2.23 10.25 2.37
CA HIS A 68 -2.35 9.57 3.66
C HIS A 68 -2.09 10.53 4.83
N ILE A 69 -1.11 11.43 4.70
CA ILE A 69 -0.83 12.46 5.72
C ILE A 69 -2.00 13.43 5.86
N ILE A 70 -2.57 13.89 4.74
CA ILE A 70 -3.78 14.73 4.76
C ILE A 70 -4.92 14.00 5.47
N ASN A 71 -5.14 12.73 5.16
CA ASN A 71 -6.18 11.92 5.80
C ASN A 71 -5.96 11.81 7.31
N LEU A 72 -4.73 11.57 7.77
CA LEU A 72 -4.39 11.54 9.19
C LEU A 72 -4.64 12.89 9.88
N VAL A 73 -4.25 13.99 9.24
CA VAL A 73 -4.48 15.35 9.75
C VAL A 73 -5.98 15.65 9.84
N ALA A 74 -6.75 15.35 8.79
CA ALA A 74 -8.19 15.54 8.77
C ALA A 74 -8.89 14.72 9.86
N LYS A 75 -8.49 13.46 10.04
CA LYS A 75 -9.00 12.60 11.11
C LYS A 75 -8.68 13.16 12.50
N ALA A 76 -7.44 13.62 12.73
CA ALA A 76 -7.06 14.22 14.00
C ALA A 76 -7.86 15.50 14.31
N ILE A 77 -8.16 16.31 13.29
CA ILE A 77 -9.01 17.50 13.42
C ILE A 77 -10.45 17.12 13.74
N LEU A 78 -11.02 16.14 13.02
CA LEU A 78 -12.43 15.76 13.14
C LEU A 78 -12.73 14.97 14.41
N PHE A 79 -11.81 14.10 14.84
CA PHE A 79 -12.07 13.11 15.88
C PHE A 79 -11.17 13.22 17.11
N GLY A 80 -10.16 14.10 17.10
CA GLY A 80 -9.25 14.28 18.24
C GLY A 80 -8.30 13.09 18.45
N LYS A 81 -7.87 12.84 19.71
CA LYS A 81 -7.03 11.68 20.05
C LYS A 81 -7.86 10.40 19.98
N GLY A 82 -7.33 9.37 19.31
CA GLY A 82 -7.96 8.03 19.23
C GLY A 82 -8.53 7.65 17.86
N CYS A 83 -8.10 8.29 16.76
CA CYS A 83 -8.56 7.95 15.41
C CYS A 83 -8.40 6.47 15.04
N GLU A 84 -7.37 5.80 15.55
CA GLU A 84 -7.12 4.38 15.29
C GLU A 84 -8.25 3.49 15.84
N ALA A 85 -8.83 3.85 17.00
CA ALA A 85 -9.97 3.13 17.58
C ALA A 85 -11.25 3.36 16.77
N PHE A 86 -11.48 4.60 16.33
CA PHE A 86 -12.61 4.92 15.45
C PHE A 86 -12.49 4.22 14.08
N GLU A 87 -11.30 4.16 13.51
CA GLU A 87 -11.06 3.42 12.27
C GLU A 87 -11.26 1.92 12.44
N ALA A 88 -10.83 1.35 13.57
CA ALA A 88 -11.07 -0.05 13.87
C ALA A 88 -12.57 -0.36 13.98
N ASP A 89 -13.36 0.50 14.62
CA ASP A 89 -14.82 0.35 14.73
C ASP A 89 -15.52 0.47 13.39
N ILE A 90 -15.14 1.46 12.56
CA ILE A 90 -15.69 1.62 11.20
C ILE A 90 -15.33 0.41 10.31
N GLN A 91 -14.09 -0.10 10.41
CA GLN A 91 -13.68 -1.28 9.65
C GLN A 91 -14.39 -2.55 10.14
N ALA A 92 -14.61 -2.68 11.45
CA ALA A 92 -15.39 -3.78 12.02
C ALA A 92 -16.85 -3.72 11.55
N GLN A 93 -17.48 -2.54 11.52
CA GLN A 93 -18.82 -2.35 10.96
C GLN A 93 -18.89 -2.67 9.48
N LYS A 94 -17.96 -2.16 8.65
CA LYS A 94 -17.90 -2.48 7.22
C LYS A 94 -17.71 -3.98 6.96
N LEU A 95 -16.91 -4.65 7.78
CA LEU A 95 -16.70 -6.09 7.68
C LEU A 95 -17.94 -6.88 8.13
N ALA A 96 -18.68 -6.41 9.13
CA ALA A 96 -19.93 -6.99 9.56
C ALA A 96 -21.04 -6.83 8.51
N GLU A 97 -21.16 -5.65 7.89
CA GLU A 97 -22.10 -5.38 6.80
C GLU A 97 -21.77 -6.19 5.54
N ALA A 98 -20.49 -6.36 5.21
CA ALA A 98 -20.06 -7.20 4.10
C ALA A 98 -20.36 -8.69 4.32
N LYS A 99 -20.35 -9.16 5.57
CA LYS A 99 -20.74 -10.54 5.93
C LYS A 99 -22.25 -10.78 5.94
N HIS A 100 -23.06 -9.74 6.13
CA HIS A 100 -24.52 -9.86 6.10
C HIS A 100 -25.09 -9.91 4.67
N LYS A 101 -24.30 -9.52 3.66
CA LYS A 101 -24.67 -9.54 2.24
C LYS A 101 -24.20 -10.80 1.49
N LEU A 102 -23.68 -11.80 2.21
CA LEU A 102 -23.27 -13.11 1.71
C LEU A 102 -24.20 -14.17 2.31
#